data_AF-A0AAV9CJH2-F1
#
_entry.id   AF-A0AAV9CJH2-F1
#
_cell.length_a   1.000
_cell.length_b   1.000
_cell.length_c   1.000
_cell.angle_alpha   90.00
_cell.angle_beta   90.00
_cell.angle_gamma   90.00
#
_symmetry.space_group_name_H-M   'P 1'
#
loop_
_entity.id
_entity.type
_entity.pdbx_description
1 polymer ?
#
loop_
_entity_poly.entity_id
_entity_poly.type
_entity_poly.pdbx_seq_one_letter_code
_entity_poly.pdbx_strand_id
1 'polypeptide(L)'
;MAYLTDILSSRVYDVAIESPLQLAPKLSERIGCSVWLKREDLQPVFSFKLRGAYNMMVKLSREKLDRGVICSSAGNHAQGVALAAQRLSCNAVIIMPVTTPEIKWKSVERLGATVVLIGDSYDEAQSYAKQQAEREGRTFIPPFDHPDVIAGQGTIGMEIVRQLKGPLHAIFVPVGGGGLIAGIATYVKRVRPEVKIIGVEPSDANAMALSLFHGERIMLDQDMFEEKRSILEPAGALSLAGAEAYCKYYGLKGETVVAITSGANMNFDRLRLVTELADVGRKREAVLATFMPEEQGSFKKFCELVGPMNITEFKYRYDSRKAEALVLYSVGLHTVGELEAMMDRMKSSQLKTIDLTENDLAKDHLRHLGETGANVLVGIQIPNADMDEFRDCANSVGFEYALEMTNKAYRLLMQ
;
A
#
# COMPACT_ATOMS: atom_id res chain seq x y z
N MET A 1 29.80 16.56 -13.82
CA MET A 1 30.21 15.67 -14.94
C MET A 1 30.36 14.22 -14.49
N ALA A 2 30.97 13.93 -13.33
CA ALA A 2 31.21 12.57 -12.84
C ALA A 2 29.98 11.63 -12.89
N TYR A 3 28.87 11.98 -12.20
CA TYR A 3 27.68 11.13 -12.16
C TYR A 3 27.05 10.82 -13.53
N LEU A 4 27.06 11.76 -14.48
CA LEU A 4 26.50 11.51 -15.80
C LEU A 4 27.27 10.39 -16.49
N THR A 5 28.60 10.48 -16.47
CA THR A 5 29.49 9.45 -17.02
C THR A 5 29.28 8.12 -16.30
N ASP A 6 29.24 8.12 -14.96
CA ASP A 6 29.05 6.92 -14.15
C ASP A 6 27.72 6.20 -14.43
N ILE A 7 26.64 6.96 -14.65
CA ILE A 7 25.32 6.44 -15.02
C ILE A 7 25.37 5.79 -16.40
N LEU A 8 25.99 6.47 -17.38
CA LEU A 8 26.09 5.98 -18.76
C LEU A 8 26.98 4.75 -18.90
N SER A 9 28.04 4.64 -18.09
CA SER A 9 28.94 3.49 -18.06
C SER A 9 28.50 2.38 -17.10
N SER A 10 27.33 2.53 -16.47
CA SER A 10 26.83 1.58 -15.49
C SER A 10 26.51 0.23 -16.12
N ARG A 11 26.84 -0.85 -15.41
CA ARG A 11 26.61 -2.24 -15.85
C ARG A 11 25.33 -2.86 -15.30
N VAL A 12 24.35 -2.05 -14.89
CA VAL A 12 23.09 -2.54 -14.28
C VAL A 12 22.38 -3.62 -15.10
N TYR A 13 22.50 -3.60 -16.42
CA TYR A 13 21.81 -4.54 -17.32
C TYR A 13 22.37 -5.97 -17.29
N ASP A 14 23.46 -6.22 -16.57
CA ASP A 14 23.92 -7.59 -16.28
C ASP A 14 22.96 -8.34 -15.34
N VAL A 15 22.09 -7.60 -14.62
CA VAL A 15 21.05 -8.15 -13.71
C VAL A 15 19.67 -7.51 -13.87
N ALA A 16 19.59 -6.28 -14.36
CA ALA A 16 18.35 -5.52 -14.52
C ALA A 16 17.87 -5.56 -15.97
N ILE A 17 16.55 -5.41 -16.14
CA ILE A 17 15.97 -5.12 -17.45
C ILE A 17 15.76 -3.62 -17.60
N GLU A 18 15.73 -3.13 -18.84
CA GLU A 18 15.07 -1.85 -19.11
C GLU A 18 13.57 -2.03 -18.88
N SER A 19 13.05 -1.48 -17.79
CA SER A 19 11.66 -1.71 -17.42
C SER A 19 10.71 -0.94 -18.35
N PRO A 20 9.49 -1.44 -18.57
CA PRO A 20 8.49 -0.72 -19.35
C PRO A 20 8.16 0.66 -18.80
N LEU A 21 7.94 1.62 -19.71
CA LEU A 21 7.27 2.88 -19.43
C LEU A 21 5.87 2.80 -20.05
N GLN A 22 4.84 2.63 -19.23
CA GLN A 22 3.49 2.29 -19.66
C GLN A 22 2.52 3.43 -19.39
N LEU A 23 1.75 3.84 -20.41
CA LEU A 23 0.64 4.76 -20.22
C LEU A 23 -0.43 4.09 -19.35
N ALA A 24 -1.00 4.82 -18.39
CA ALA A 24 -2.13 4.38 -17.58
C ALA A 24 -3.42 5.06 -18.09
N PRO A 25 -4.18 4.47 -19.04
CA PRO A 25 -5.20 5.20 -19.79
C PRO A 25 -6.36 5.69 -18.92
N LYS A 26 -6.90 4.79 -18.07
CA LYS A 26 -8.01 5.12 -17.16
C LYS A 26 -7.64 6.20 -16.15
N LEU A 27 -6.40 6.17 -15.65
CA LEU A 27 -5.92 7.18 -14.72
C LEU A 27 -5.66 8.51 -15.43
N SER A 28 -5.13 8.45 -16.65
CA SER A 28 -4.87 9.61 -17.48
C SER A 28 -6.16 10.37 -17.80
N GLU A 29 -7.20 9.64 -18.19
CA GLU A 29 -8.54 10.18 -18.41
C GLU A 29 -9.11 10.82 -17.15
N ARG A 30 -9.03 10.13 -16.01
CA ARG A 30 -9.53 10.63 -14.72
C ARG A 30 -8.87 11.94 -14.28
N ILE A 31 -7.56 12.07 -14.49
CA ILE A 31 -6.80 13.26 -14.06
C ILE A 31 -6.86 14.36 -15.12
N GLY A 32 -7.01 14.00 -16.40
CA GLY A 32 -6.89 14.91 -17.54
C GLY A 32 -5.44 15.21 -17.92
N CYS A 33 -4.50 14.34 -17.54
CA CYS A 33 -3.08 14.40 -17.87
C CYS A 33 -2.63 13.04 -18.41
N SER A 34 -1.58 12.97 -19.23
CA SER A 34 -0.99 11.70 -19.64
C SER A 34 -0.09 11.15 -18.54
N VAL A 35 -0.58 10.16 -17.80
CA VAL A 35 0.13 9.53 -16.68
C VAL A 35 0.81 8.26 -17.14
N TRP A 36 2.14 8.24 -17.04
CA TRP A 36 2.99 7.10 -17.38
C TRP A 36 3.57 6.47 -16.12
N LEU A 37 3.66 5.15 -16.12
CA LEU A 37 4.20 4.34 -15.04
C LEU A 37 5.54 3.74 -15.46
N LYS A 38 6.61 4.06 -14.72
CA LYS A 38 7.90 3.41 -14.89
C LYS A 38 7.96 2.14 -14.03
N ARG A 39 7.83 0.98 -14.69
CA ARG A 39 7.52 -0.33 -14.11
C ARG A 39 8.70 -1.06 -13.46
N GLU A 40 9.35 -0.43 -12.48
CA GLU A 40 10.47 -1.05 -11.75
C GLU A 40 10.06 -2.23 -10.84
N ASP A 41 8.76 -2.41 -10.61
CA ASP A 41 8.17 -3.59 -10.02
C ASP A 41 8.31 -4.86 -10.88
N LEU A 42 8.62 -4.72 -12.18
CA LEU A 42 8.83 -5.84 -13.10
C LEU A 42 10.30 -6.32 -13.16
N GLN A 43 11.17 -5.77 -12.34
CA GLN A 43 12.54 -6.27 -12.19
C GLN A 43 12.55 -7.70 -11.61
N PRO A 44 13.61 -8.51 -11.81
CA PRO A 44 13.68 -9.88 -11.29
C PRO A 44 13.49 -10.03 -9.76
N VAL A 45 13.80 -8.98 -9.00
CA VAL A 45 13.61 -8.89 -7.53
C VAL A 45 12.46 -7.95 -7.15
N PHE A 46 11.55 -7.72 -8.09
CA PHE A 46 10.32 -6.94 -7.94
C PHE A 46 10.51 -5.50 -7.43
N SER A 47 11.70 -4.92 -7.64
CA SER A 47 12.00 -3.54 -7.26
C SER A 47 13.28 -3.02 -7.92
N PHE A 48 13.49 -1.71 -7.91
CA PHE A 48 14.68 -1.07 -8.49
C PHE A 48 16.01 -1.32 -7.74
N LYS A 49 15.98 -1.88 -6.51
CA LYS A 49 17.16 -1.89 -5.63
C LYS A 49 18.34 -2.70 -6.17
N LEU A 50 18.10 -3.66 -7.07
CA LEU A 50 19.16 -4.40 -7.77
C LEU A 50 20.13 -3.50 -8.54
N ARG A 51 19.67 -2.36 -9.07
CA ARG A 51 20.48 -1.49 -9.92
C ARG A 51 21.65 -0.88 -9.14
N GLY A 52 21.35 -0.14 -8.09
CA GLY A 52 22.38 0.47 -7.24
C GLY A 52 23.26 -0.55 -6.52
N ALA A 53 22.67 -1.64 -6.02
CA ALA A 53 23.44 -2.71 -5.37
C ALA A 53 24.47 -3.31 -6.36
N TYR A 54 24.02 -3.71 -7.55
CA TYR A 54 24.91 -4.28 -8.57
C TYR A 54 25.95 -3.28 -9.06
N ASN A 55 25.56 -2.02 -9.33
CA ASN A 55 26.48 -1.01 -9.84
C ASN A 55 27.63 -0.72 -8.86
N MET A 56 27.37 -0.73 -7.55
CA MET A 56 28.42 -0.63 -6.55
C MET A 56 29.26 -1.91 -6.51
N MET A 57 28.63 -3.07 -6.44
CA MET A 57 29.33 -4.34 -6.24
C MET A 57 30.22 -4.73 -7.42
N VAL A 58 29.81 -4.46 -8.66
CA VAL A 58 30.60 -4.75 -9.86
C VAL A 58 31.87 -3.92 -9.97
N LYS A 59 31.96 -2.79 -9.24
CA LYS A 59 33.14 -1.93 -9.17
C LYS A 59 34.13 -2.36 -8.07
N LEU A 60 33.77 -3.32 -7.22
CA LEU A 60 34.66 -3.84 -6.20
C LEU A 60 35.80 -4.66 -6.83
N SER A 61 36.99 -4.60 -6.22
CA SER A 61 38.09 -5.46 -6.63
C SER A 61 37.77 -6.93 -6.37
N ARG A 62 38.41 -7.83 -7.11
CA ARG A 62 38.23 -9.27 -6.90
C ARG A 62 38.55 -9.69 -5.47
N GLU A 63 39.60 -9.12 -4.86
CA GLU A 63 39.95 -9.32 -3.45
C GLU A 63 38.78 -8.98 -2.50
N LYS A 64 38.10 -7.85 -2.71
CA LYS A 64 36.94 -7.46 -1.89
C LYS A 64 35.74 -8.39 -2.11
N LEU A 65 35.51 -8.83 -3.34
CA LEU A 65 34.46 -9.80 -3.66
C LEU A 65 34.76 -11.17 -3.06
N ASP A 66 36.02 -11.61 -3.04
CA ASP A 66 36.43 -12.89 -2.45
C ASP A 66 36.25 -12.89 -0.92
N ARG A 67 36.49 -11.75 -0.25
CA ARG A 67 36.13 -11.56 1.17
C ARG A 67 34.61 -11.54 1.40
N GLY A 68 33.86 -11.14 0.38
CA GLY A 68 32.41 -11.08 0.39
C GLY A 68 31.85 -9.73 0.85
N VAL A 69 30.52 -9.62 0.74
CA VAL A 69 29.75 -8.41 1.03
C VAL A 69 28.79 -8.64 2.18
N ILE A 70 28.34 -7.55 2.80
CA ILE A 70 27.37 -7.59 3.90
C ILE A 70 26.39 -6.41 3.83
N CYS A 71 25.14 -6.62 4.20
CA CYS A 71 24.18 -5.52 4.41
C CYS A 71 23.15 -5.87 5.49
N SER A 72 22.40 -4.87 5.95
CA SER A 72 21.21 -5.07 6.80
C SER A 72 19.95 -4.64 6.05
N SER A 73 19.06 -5.60 5.79
CA SER A 73 17.73 -5.36 5.21
C SER A 73 16.89 -6.64 5.24
N ALA A 74 15.61 -6.51 5.57
CA ALA A 74 14.63 -7.59 5.45
C ALA A 74 13.72 -7.45 4.20
N GLY A 75 14.15 -6.71 3.17
CA GLY A 75 13.29 -6.37 2.03
C GLY A 75 14.02 -6.21 0.70
N ASN A 76 13.53 -5.28 -0.13
CA ASN A 76 13.99 -5.06 -1.51
C ASN A 76 15.52 -4.93 -1.65
N HIS A 77 16.18 -4.27 -0.69
CA HIS A 77 17.65 -4.11 -0.74
C HIS A 77 18.39 -5.43 -0.57
N ALA A 78 17.97 -6.27 0.38
CA ALA A 78 18.57 -7.59 0.59
C ALA A 78 18.46 -8.47 -0.66
N GLN A 79 17.31 -8.50 -1.32
CA GLN A 79 17.16 -9.25 -2.56
C GLN A 79 18.07 -8.70 -3.67
N GLY A 80 18.18 -7.38 -3.78
CA GLY A 80 19.09 -6.73 -4.73
C GLY A 80 20.56 -7.08 -4.51
N VAL A 81 21.03 -7.08 -3.25
CA VAL A 81 22.40 -7.47 -2.88
C VAL A 81 22.63 -8.97 -3.11
N ALA A 82 21.67 -9.82 -2.73
CA ALA A 82 21.77 -11.26 -2.92
C ALA A 82 21.86 -11.65 -4.41
N LEU A 83 20.99 -11.08 -5.25
CA LEU A 83 21.05 -11.28 -6.70
C LEU A 83 22.40 -10.81 -7.28
N ALA A 84 22.87 -9.64 -6.87
CA ALA A 84 24.15 -9.11 -7.34
C ALA A 84 25.32 -10.02 -6.92
N ALA A 85 25.29 -10.55 -5.71
CA ALA A 85 26.33 -11.45 -5.20
C ALA A 85 26.36 -12.78 -5.96
N GLN A 86 25.18 -13.35 -6.23
CA GLN A 86 25.03 -14.54 -7.06
C GLN A 86 25.63 -14.31 -8.46
N ARG A 87 25.30 -13.19 -9.10
CA ARG A 87 25.79 -12.84 -10.44
C ARG A 87 27.30 -12.62 -10.51
N LEU A 88 27.90 -12.08 -9.45
CA LEU A 88 29.34 -11.80 -9.34
C LEU A 88 30.14 -12.96 -8.73
N SER A 89 29.47 -14.05 -8.37
CA SER A 89 30.08 -15.22 -7.73
C SER A 89 30.89 -14.82 -6.50
N CYS A 90 30.26 -14.06 -5.60
CA CYS A 90 30.80 -13.67 -4.30
C CYS A 90 29.83 -14.03 -3.16
N ASN A 91 30.36 -14.19 -1.95
CA ASN A 91 29.52 -14.45 -0.79
C ASN A 91 28.84 -13.17 -0.29
N ALA A 92 27.56 -13.26 0.07
CA ALA A 92 26.80 -12.18 0.68
C ALA A 92 26.19 -12.62 2.02
N VAL A 93 26.42 -11.82 3.05
CA VAL A 93 25.81 -11.97 4.37
C VAL A 93 24.75 -10.89 4.55
N ILE A 94 23.53 -11.29 4.88
CA ILE A 94 22.39 -10.38 5.02
C ILE A 94 21.88 -10.47 6.45
N ILE A 95 22.04 -9.38 7.19
CA ILE A 95 21.57 -9.28 8.57
C ILE A 95 20.12 -8.81 8.57
N MET A 96 19.27 -9.47 9.35
CA MET A 96 17.86 -9.11 9.54
C MET A 96 17.49 -9.24 11.02
N PRO A 97 16.46 -8.51 11.50
CA PRO A 97 15.93 -8.73 12.85
C PRO A 97 15.37 -10.14 13.04
N VAL A 98 15.40 -10.67 14.27
CA VAL A 98 14.82 -11.99 14.61
C VAL A 98 13.31 -12.04 14.40
N THR A 99 12.66 -10.88 14.46
CA THR A 99 11.23 -10.67 14.20
C THR A 99 10.87 -10.72 12.71
N THR A 100 11.84 -10.93 11.82
CA THR A 100 11.61 -10.95 10.37
C THR A 100 10.80 -12.19 9.96
N PRO A 101 9.66 -12.02 9.26
CA PRO A 101 8.85 -13.14 8.78
C PRO A 101 9.64 -14.11 7.92
N GLU A 102 9.41 -15.42 8.12
CA GLU A 102 10.11 -16.52 7.44
C GLU A 102 10.14 -16.40 5.92
N ILE A 103 9.03 -16.01 5.33
CA ILE A 103 8.90 -15.82 3.88
C ILE A 103 9.92 -14.81 3.32
N LYS A 104 10.28 -13.78 4.09
CA LYS A 104 11.20 -12.71 3.66
C LYS A 104 12.64 -13.19 3.66
N TRP A 105 13.12 -13.78 4.75
CA TRP A 105 14.51 -14.26 4.77
C TRP A 105 14.73 -15.47 3.87
N LYS A 106 13.76 -16.40 3.77
CA LYS A 106 13.83 -17.50 2.80
C LYS A 106 13.92 -17.01 1.35
N SER A 107 13.30 -15.88 1.02
CA SER A 107 13.42 -15.30 -0.33
C SER A 107 14.84 -14.88 -0.67
N VAL A 108 15.60 -14.44 0.33
CA VAL A 108 17.00 -14.02 0.20
C VAL A 108 17.94 -15.23 0.17
N GLU A 109 17.67 -16.25 0.98
CA GLU A 109 18.42 -17.52 0.92
C GLU A 109 18.27 -18.24 -0.43
N ARG A 110 17.09 -18.21 -1.04
CA ARG A 110 16.87 -18.76 -2.39
C ARG A 110 17.74 -18.10 -3.47
N LEU A 111 18.21 -16.88 -3.23
CA LEU A 111 19.17 -16.19 -4.10
C LEU A 111 20.63 -16.53 -3.78
N GLY A 112 20.88 -17.45 -2.83
CA GLY A 112 22.22 -17.94 -2.47
C GLY A 112 22.96 -17.10 -1.42
N ALA A 113 22.29 -16.14 -0.79
CA ALA A 113 22.87 -15.35 0.29
C ALA A 113 22.73 -16.05 1.65
N THR A 114 23.70 -15.82 2.54
CA THR A 114 23.64 -16.27 3.94
C THR A 114 22.83 -15.25 4.74
N VAL A 115 21.75 -15.69 5.39
CA VAL A 115 20.97 -14.82 6.27
C VAL A 115 21.36 -15.05 7.73
N VAL A 116 21.51 -13.96 8.48
CA VAL A 116 21.77 -13.98 9.92
C VAL A 116 20.69 -13.15 10.62
N LEU A 117 19.98 -13.78 11.55
CA LEU A 117 18.90 -13.15 12.31
C LEU A 117 19.42 -12.66 13.66
N ILE A 118 19.56 -11.33 13.82
CA ILE A 118 20.11 -10.68 15.01
C ILE A 118 19.37 -9.37 15.29
N GLY A 119 19.09 -9.14 16.58
CA GLY A 119 18.43 -7.94 17.08
C GLY A 119 16.93 -7.98 16.91
N ASP A 120 16.22 -7.20 17.71
CA ASP A 120 14.76 -7.12 17.67
C ASP A 120 14.27 -6.01 16.70
N SER A 121 15.16 -5.05 16.41
CA SER A 121 14.91 -3.90 15.55
C SER A 121 15.82 -3.84 14.32
N TYR A 122 15.40 -3.05 13.31
CA TYR A 122 16.22 -2.79 12.13
C TYR A 122 17.55 -2.11 12.47
N ASP A 123 17.54 -1.19 13.44
CA ASP A 123 18.72 -0.41 13.81
C ASP A 123 19.76 -1.25 14.56
N GLU A 124 19.33 -2.20 15.40
CA GLU A 124 20.22 -3.21 15.99
C GLU A 124 20.85 -4.09 14.90
N ALA A 125 20.03 -4.62 13.98
CA ALA A 125 20.51 -5.43 12.87
C ALA A 125 21.51 -4.66 11.99
N GLN A 126 21.25 -3.38 11.74
CA GLN A 126 22.15 -2.51 10.96
C GLN A 126 23.46 -2.23 11.70
N SER A 127 23.40 -1.91 12.99
CA SER A 127 24.57 -1.67 13.83
C SER A 127 25.47 -2.89 13.89
N TYR A 128 24.87 -4.07 14.06
CA TYR A 128 25.59 -5.35 13.99
C TYR A 128 26.24 -5.57 12.62
N ALA A 129 25.48 -5.35 11.53
CA ALA A 129 26.01 -5.54 10.17
C ALA A 129 27.24 -4.67 9.87
N LYS A 130 27.25 -3.41 10.34
CA LYS A 130 28.40 -2.51 10.18
C LYS A 130 29.61 -2.99 10.99
N GLN A 131 29.42 -3.34 12.26
CA GLN A 131 30.50 -3.87 13.10
C GLN A 131 31.08 -5.17 12.53
N GLN A 132 30.22 -6.07 12.05
CA GLN A 132 30.65 -7.35 11.48
C GLN A 132 31.36 -7.17 10.14
N ALA A 133 30.94 -6.18 9.33
CA ALA A 133 31.65 -5.80 8.11
C ALA A 133 33.12 -5.46 8.39
N GLU A 134 33.37 -4.65 9.42
CA GLU A 134 34.71 -4.24 9.81
C GLU A 134 35.53 -5.42 10.36
N ARG A 135 34.94 -6.24 11.25
CA ARG A 135 35.60 -7.39 11.87
C ARG A 135 36.00 -8.46 10.86
N GLU A 136 35.14 -8.76 9.90
CA GLU A 136 35.38 -9.80 8.89
C GLU A 136 36.08 -9.26 7.63
N GLY A 137 36.30 -7.94 7.54
CA GLY A 137 36.86 -7.31 6.34
C GLY A 137 35.94 -7.40 5.11
N ARG A 138 34.63 -7.51 5.32
CA ARG A 138 33.60 -7.52 4.26
C ARG A 138 33.23 -6.12 3.85
N THR A 139 32.82 -5.96 2.59
CA THR A 139 32.33 -4.65 2.12
C THR A 139 30.86 -4.48 2.50
N PHE A 140 30.54 -3.45 3.28
CA PHE A 140 29.15 -3.08 3.57
C PHE A 140 28.49 -2.45 2.33
N ILE A 141 27.32 -2.96 1.93
CA ILE A 141 26.56 -2.46 0.78
C ILE A 141 25.37 -1.61 1.27
N PRO A 142 25.48 -0.27 1.22
CA PRO A 142 24.43 0.61 1.71
C PRO A 142 23.18 0.60 0.81
N PRO A 143 21.99 0.86 1.39
CA PRO A 143 20.73 0.85 0.66
C PRO A 143 20.48 2.09 -0.21
N PHE A 144 21.22 3.19 0.00
CA PHE A 144 21.04 4.44 -0.76
C PHE A 144 22.25 5.38 -0.70
N ASP A 145 22.88 5.55 0.46
CA ASP A 145 23.89 6.60 0.71
C ASP A 145 25.29 6.22 0.20
N HIS A 146 25.42 6.11 -1.13
CA HIS A 146 26.70 5.84 -1.78
C HIS A 146 26.69 6.33 -3.23
N PRO A 147 27.76 6.98 -3.73
CA PRO A 147 27.81 7.49 -5.10
C PRO A 147 27.49 6.44 -6.17
N ASP A 148 28.07 5.24 -6.06
CA ASP A 148 27.80 4.17 -7.02
C ASP A 148 26.38 3.61 -6.92
N VAL A 149 25.79 3.60 -5.72
CA VAL A 149 24.39 3.18 -5.57
C VAL A 149 23.49 4.20 -6.27
N ILE A 150 23.71 5.49 -6.01
CA ILE A 150 22.98 6.61 -6.64
C ILE A 150 23.13 6.57 -8.17
N ALA A 151 24.35 6.37 -8.69
CA ALA A 151 24.59 6.25 -10.12
C ALA A 151 23.86 5.04 -10.74
N GLY A 152 23.82 3.90 -10.05
CA GLY A 152 23.03 2.76 -10.49
C GLY A 152 21.54 3.09 -10.59
N GLN A 153 20.98 3.82 -9.62
CA GLN A 153 19.57 4.24 -9.67
C GLN A 153 19.29 5.27 -10.78
N GLY A 154 20.27 6.12 -11.10
CA GLY A 154 20.17 7.12 -12.15
C GLY A 154 19.94 6.55 -13.56
N THR A 155 20.24 5.26 -13.76
CA THR A 155 19.94 4.54 -15.01
C THR A 155 18.44 4.54 -15.33
N ILE A 156 17.57 4.63 -14.32
CA ILE A 156 16.12 4.77 -14.51
C ILE A 156 15.79 6.12 -15.16
N GLY A 157 16.45 7.20 -14.76
CA GLY A 157 16.29 8.52 -15.37
C GLY A 157 16.71 8.52 -16.83
N MET A 158 17.79 7.80 -17.16
CA MET A 158 18.23 7.57 -18.54
C MET A 158 17.18 6.82 -19.36
N GLU A 159 16.64 5.72 -18.82
CA GLU A 159 15.60 4.95 -19.50
C GLU A 159 14.34 5.81 -19.75
N ILE A 160 13.86 6.56 -18.75
CA ILE A 160 12.67 7.42 -18.90
C ILE A 160 12.86 8.42 -20.03
N VAL A 161 14.01 9.13 -20.06
CA VAL A 161 14.29 10.13 -21.10
C VAL A 161 14.41 9.50 -22.49
N ARG A 162 14.97 8.28 -22.60
CA ARG A 162 15.06 7.56 -23.86
C ARG A 162 13.70 7.05 -24.35
N GLN A 163 12.87 6.54 -23.44
CA GLN A 163 11.57 5.95 -23.72
C GLN A 163 10.51 7.01 -24.06
N LEU A 164 10.58 8.20 -23.45
CA LEU A 164 9.61 9.29 -23.64
C LEU A 164 10.23 10.47 -24.41
N LYS A 165 10.05 10.47 -25.73
CA LYS A 165 10.60 11.50 -26.65
C LYS A 165 9.78 12.81 -26.70
N GLY A 166 8.64 12.87 -26.02
CA GLY A 166 7.73 14.02 -26.02
C GLY A 166 7.99 15.03 -24.89
N PRO A 167 7.13 16.07 -24.76
CA PRO A 167 7.15 16.96 -23.60
C PRO A 167 6.91 16.15 -22.32
N LEU A 168 7.64 16.49 -21.25
CA LEU A 168 7.53 15.86 -19.95
C LEU A 168 7.50 16.94 -18.89
N HIS A 169 6.42 17.02 -18.13
CA HIS A 169 6.21 18.03 -17.11
C HIS A 169 6.98 17.69 -15.82
N ALA A 170 6.75 16.47 -15.30
CA ALA A 170 7.33 16.04 -14.03
C ALA A 170 7.55 14.53 -13.95
N ILE A 171 8.55 14.14 -13.16
CA ILE A 171 8.80 12.77 -12.70
C ILE A 171 8.59 12.75 -11.19
N PHE A 172 7.66 11.91 -10.73
CA PHE A 172 7.36 11.65 -9.33
C PHE A 172 8.16 10.44 -8.86
N VAL A 173 8.93 10.62 -7.80
CA VAL A 173 9.89 9.64 -7.27
C VAL A 173 9.60 9.38 -5.80
N PRO A 174 9.46 8.12 -5.35
CA PRO A 174 9.25 7.85 -3.95
C PRO A 174 10.56 8.04 -3.19
N VAL A 175 10.48 8.69 -2.04
CA VAL A 175 11.66 9.05 -1.23
C VAL A 175 11.62 8.29 0.08
N GLY A 176 12.62 7.43 0.27
CA GLY A 176 13.05 6.96 1.59
C GLY A 176 14.37 7.65 1.93
N GLY A 177 15.48 6.93 1.89
CA GLY A 177 16.81 7.54 2.04
C GLY A 177 17.33 8.38 0.86
N GLY A 178 16.51 8.70 -0.14
CA GLY A 178 16.87 9.64 -1.22
C GLY A 178 17.72 9.11 -2.39
N GLY A 179 18.25 7.87 -2.35
CA GLY A 179 19.15 7.38 -3.39
C GLY A 179 18.54 7.31 -4.81
N LEU A 180 17.25 6.95 -4.92
CA LEU A 180 16.54 6.88 -6.21
C LEU A 180 16.35 8.27 -6.82
N ILE A 181 15.80 9.21 -6.05
CA ILE A 181 15.57 10.59 -6.52
C ILE A 181 16.87 11.30 -6.84
N ALA A 182 17.93 11.10 -6.04
CA ALA A 182 19.24 11.67 -6.30
C ALA A 182 19.80 11.21 -7.65
N GLY A 183 19.73 9.91 -7.94
CA GLY A 183 20.23 9.34 -9.20
C GLY A 183 19.45 9.87 -10.40
N ILE A 184 18.11 9.83 -10.33
CA ILE A 184 17.24 10.29 -11.41
C ILE A 184 17.39 11.80 -11.63
N ALA A 185 17.36 12.60 -10.57
CA ALA A 185 17.51 14.04 -10.66
C ALA A 185 18.85 14.42 -11.30
N THR A 186 19.93 13.77 -10.90
CA THR A 186 21.28 14.07 -11.43
C THR A 186 21.38 13.84 -12.94
N TYR A 187 20.79 12.76 -13.45
CA TYR A 187 20.74 12.51 -14.89
C TYR A 187 19.79 13.47 -15.61
N VAL A 188 18.53 13.50 -15.17
CA VAL A 188 17.47 14.21 -15.88
C VAL A 188 17.70 15.71 -15.88
N LYS A 189 18.15 16.32 -14.78
CA LYS A 189 18.47 17.75 -14.75
C LYS A 189 19.62 18.14 -15.67
N ARG A 190 20.46 17.19 -16.06
CA ARG A 190 21.56 17.44 -17.00
C ARG A 190 21.13 17.36 -18.45
N VAL A 191 20.16 16.49 -18.78
CA VAL A 191 19.72 16.23 -20.16
C VAL A 191 18.43 16.98 -20.51
N ARG A 192 17.54 17.15 -19.53
CA ARG A 192 16.24 17.83 -19.62
C ARG A 192 16.00 18.70 -18.38
N PRO A 193 16.71 19.84 -18.23
CA PRO A 193 16.64 20.69 -17.04
C PRO A 193 15.24 21.23 -16.74
N GLU A 194 14.39 21.34 -17.77
CA GLU A 194 13.00 21.79 -17.70
C GLU A 194 12.08 20.82 -16.95
N VAL A 195 12.40 19.53 -16.95
CA VAL A 195 11.58 18.50 -16.30
C VAL A 195 11.64 18.65 -14.78
N LYS A 196 10.50 18.76 -14.12
CA LYS A 196 10.42 18.79 -12.65
C LYS A 196 10.70 17.40 -12.09
N ILE A 197 11.48 17.32 -11.01
CA ILE A 197 11.68 16.10 -10.24
C ILE A 197 11.06 16.31 -8.88
N ILE A 198 10.05 15.51 -8.56
CA ILE A 198 9.21 15.72 -7.36
C ILE A 198 9.35 14.48 -6.48
N GLY A 199 9.93 14.67 -5.30
CA GLY A 199 9.94 13.65 -4.25
C GLY A 199 8.57 13.50 -3.62
N VAL A 200 8.17 12.26 -3.35
CA VAL A 200 6.92 11.94 -2.67
C VAL A 200 7.27 11.09 -1.44
N GLU A 201 6.72 11.49 -0.29
CA GLU A 201 6.88 10.83 1.02
C GLU A 201 5.51 10.69 1.68
N PRO A 202 5.31 9.65 2.52
CA PRO A 202 4.19 9.61 3.46
C PRO A 202 4.26 10.79 4.44
N SER A 203 3.11 11.30 4.88
CA SER A 203 3.04 12.44 5.81
C SER A 203 3.66 12.14 7.18
N ASP A 204 3.67 10.87 7.58
CA ASP A 204 4.26 10.35 8.82
C ASP A 204 5.71 9.85 8.67
N ALA A 205 6.26 9.85 7.45
CA ALA A 205 7.61 9.43 7.12
C ALA A 205 8.32 10.42 6.18
N ASN A 206 8.15 11.72 6.42
CA ASN A 206 8.57 12.83 5.56
C ASN A 206 9.96 13.42 5.91
N ALA A 207 10.94 12.54 6.16
CA ALA A 207 12.27 12.93 6.62
C ALA A 207 13.00 13.86 5.63
N MET A 208 12.87 13.64 4.32
CA MET A 208 13.49 14.49 3.31
C MET A 208 12.82 15.87 3.27
N ALA A 209 11.49 15.95 3.30
CA ALA A 209 10.77 17.22 3.31
C ALA A 209 11.15 18.08 4.51
N LEU A 210 11.19 17.50 5.71
CA LEU A 210 11.65 18.20 6.92
C LEU A 210 13.12 18.62 6.80
N SER A 211 13.98 17.73 6.30
CA SER A 211 15.40 18.04 6.12
C SER A 211 15.63 19.20 5.15
N LEU A 212 14.88 19.24 4.05
CA LEU A 212 14.92 20.34 3.08
C LEU A 212 14.38 21.65 3.66
N PHE A 213 13.32 21.58 4.47
CA PHE A 213 12.73 22.75 5.12
C PHE A 213 13.69 23.38 6.15
N HIS A 214 14.38 22.55 6.93
CA HIS A 214 15.34 23.01 7.94
C HIS A 214 16.75 23.27 7.39
N GLY A 215 17.06 22.77 6.19
CA GLY A 215 18.40 22.90 5.58
C GLY A 215 19.46 21.97 6.17
N GLU A 216 19.07 21.02 7.02
CA GLU A 216 19.94 20.03 7.65
C GLU A 216 19.23 18.67 7.76
N ARG A 217 19.97 17.58 7.99
CA ARG A 217 19.37 16.25 8.11
C ARG A 217 18.61 16.14 9.43
N ILE A 218 17.31 15.86 9.34
CA ILE A 218 16.44 15.61 10.49
C ILE A 218 16.25 14.10 10.69
N MET A 219 16.45 13.65 11.93
CA MET A 219 16.09 12.29 12.35
C MET A 219 14.63 12.32 12.83
N LEU A 220 13.80 11.46 12.26
CA LEU A 220 12.44 11.27 12.76
C LEU A 220 12.49 10.50 14.09
N ASP A 221 11.59 10.84 15.00
CA ASP A 221 11.46 10.13 16.27
C ASP A 221 10.99 8.68 16.03
N GLN A 222 11.70 7.71 16.62
CA GLN A 222 11.44 6.29 16.46
C GLN A 222 10.05 5.92 16.98
N ASP A 223 9.61 6.51 18.09
CA ASP A 223 8.32 6.22 18.69
C ASP A 223 7.16 6.69 17.79
N MET A 224 7.31 7.87 17.16
CA MET A 224 6.35 8.36 16.15
C MET A 224 6.31 7.48 14.90
N PHE A 225 7.45 6.91 14.50
CA PHE A 225 7.56 6.05 13.31
C PHE A 225 7.03 4.64 13.57
N GLU A 226 7.18 4.12 14.79
CA GLU A 226 6.70 2.79 15.18
C GLU A 226 5.24 2.77 15.64
N GLU A 227 4.72 3.82 16.30
CA GLU A 227 3.29 3.91 16.66
C GLU A 227 2.39 4.06 15.43
N LYS A 228 2.85 4.74 14.38
CA LYS A 228 2.07 5.00 13.15
C LYS A 228 2.28 3.94 12.06
N ARG A 229 2.92 2.80 12.38
CA ARG A 229 3.24 1.68 11.46
C ARG A 229 2.06 1.00 10.74
N SER A 230 0.85 1.54 10.79
CA SER A 230 -0.31 0.95 10.13
C SER A 230 -0.18 0.86 8.60
N ILE A 231 0.65 1.69 7.95
CA ILE A 231 0.65 1.73 6.47
C ILE A 231 2.05 1.99 5.90
N LEU A 232 3.04 1.16 6.24
CA LEU A 232 4.26 1.07 5.43
C LEU A 232 3.90 0.45 4.07
N GLU A 233 3.91 1.33 3.07
CA GLU A 233 3.35 1.23 1.73
C GLU A 233 3.58 -0.07 0.96
N PRO A 234 2.72 -0.35 -0.05
CA PRO A 234 3.27 -0.74 -1.34
C PRO A 234 4.04 0.47 -1.89
N ALA A 235 5.35 0.57 -1.63
CA ALA A 235 6.21 1.68 -2.10
C ALA A 235 6.16 1.92 -3.63
N GLY A 236 5.57 0.98 -4.38
CA GLY A 236 5.21 1.14 -5.78
C GLY A 236 4.05 2.11 -6.07
N ALA A 237 3.18 2.45 -5.12
CA ALA A 237 2.01 3.29 -5.36
C ALA A 237 2.18 4.75 -4.90
N LEU A 238 3.17 5.06 -4.06
CA LEU A 238 3.37 6.40 -3.49
C LEU A 238 3.50 7.49 -4.54
N SER A 239 4.40 7.28 -5.50
CA SER A 239 4.61 8.24 -6.58
C SER A 239 3.37 8.48 -7.43
N LEU A 240 2.51 7.47 -7.54
CA LEU A 240 1.24 7.59 -8.25
C LEU A 240 0.26 8.46 -7.47
N ALA A 241 0.14 8.24 -6.16
CA ALA A 241 -0.68 9.07 -5.28
C ALA A 241 -0.20 10.53 -5.28
N GLY A 242 1.12 10.76 -5.19
CA GLY A 242 1.71 12.08 -5.29
C GLY A 242 1.46 12.75 -6.66
N ALA A 243 1.58 11.99 -7.75
CA ALA A 243 1.29 12.50 -9.09
C ALA A 243 -0.18 12.92 -9.24
N GLU A 244 -1.12 12.09 -8.76
CA GLU A 244 -2.55 12.41 -8.78
C GLU A 244 -2.88 13.65 -7.93
N ALA A 245 -2.36 13.71 -6.71
CA ALA A 245 -2.56 14.85 -5.82
C ALA A 245 -2.01 16.15 -6.43
N TYR A 246 -0.80 16.10 -6.99
CA TYR A 246 -0.17 17.25 -7.63
C TYR A 246 -0.97 17.75 -8.83
N CYS A 247 -1.38 16.86 -9.74
CA CYS A 247 -2.13 17.25 -10.93
C CYS A 247 -3.48 17.87 -10.56
N LYS A 248 -4.17 17.33 -9.56
CA LYS A 248 -5.44 17.90 -9.05
C LYS A 248 -5.23 19.25 -8.40
N TYR A 249 -4.25 19.36 -7.51
CA TYR A 249 -3.99 20.59 -6.76
C TYR A 249 -3.65 21.77 -7.66
N TYR A 250 -2.81 21.55 -8.68
CA TYR A 250 -2.40 22.59 -9.62
C TYR A 250 -3.32 22.72 -10.84
N GLY A 251 -4.41 21.94 -10.91
CA GLY A 251 -5.36 21.98 -12.04
C GLY A 251 -4.72 21.64 -13.39
N LEU A 252 -3.71 20.77 -13.42
CA LEU A 252 -2.98 20.45 -14.65
C LEU A 252 -3.87 19.71 -15.65
N LYS A 253 -3.77 20.11 -16.92
CA LYS A 253 -4.50 19.51 -18.05
C LYS A 253 -3.59 19.36 -19.26
N GLY A 254 -3.68 18.21 -19.94
CA GLY A 254 -2.90 17.91 -21.14
C GLY A 254 -1.41 17.67 -20.91
N GLU A 255 -0.93 17.80 -19.67
CA GLU A 255 0.47 17.59 -19.32
C GLU A 255 0.84 16.11 -19.27
N THR A 256 2.11 15.80 -19.51
CA THR A 256 2.65 14.45 -19.38
C THR A 256 3.44 14.32 -18.09
N VAL A 257 3.10 13.34 -17.26
CA VAL A 257 3.79 13.05 -16.00
C VAL A 257 4.18 11.59 -15.91
N VAL A 258 5.29 11.31 -15.23
CA VAL A 258 5.78 9.94 -14.97
C VAL A 258 5.77 9.68 -13.47
N ALA A 259 5.20 8.56 -13.06
CA ALA A 259 5.28 8.04 -11.69
C ALA A 259 6.07 6.74 -11.69
N ILE A 260 6.97 6.57 -10.71
CA ILE A 260 7.78 5.36 -10.58
C ILE A 260 7.08 4.33 -9.71
N THR A 261 6.81 3.16 -10.26
CA THR A 261 6.33 2.01 -9.48
C THR A 261 7.53 1.23 -8.94
N SER A 262 8.06 1.71 -7.82
CA SER A 262 9.39 1.36 -7.30
C SER A 262 9.53 -0.10 -6.81
N GLY A 263 8.44 -0.78 -6.48
CA GLY A 263 8.47 -2.22 -6.20
C GLY A 263 7.11 -2.80 -5.80
N ALA A 264 7.03 -4.14 -5.79
CA ALA A 264 5.80 -4.90 -5.55
C ALA A 264 5.90 -6.01 -4.49
N ASN A 265 6.97 -6.03 -3.68
CA ASN A 265 7.12 -6.99 -2.58
C ASN A 265 6.21 -6.62 -1.38
N MET A 266 4.93 -6.98 -1.46
CA MET A 266 3.92 -6.78 -0.40
C MET A 266 3.31 -8.12 0.05
N ASN A 267 2.96 -8.23 1.34
CA ASN A 267 2.23 -9.39 1.83
C ASN A 267 0.76 -9.34 1.37
N PHE A 268 0.18 -10.48 0.98
CA PHE A 268 -1.21 -10.58 0.56
C PHE A 268 -2.19 -10.11 1.63
N ASP A 269 -1.91 -10.36 2.92
CA ASP A 269 -2.78 -9.91 4.02
C ASP A 269 -2.93 -8.38 4.08
N ARG A 270 -1.92 -7.65 3.59
CA ARG A 270 -1.97 -6.17 3.53
C ARG A 270 -2.84 -5.66 2.39
N LEU A 271 -3.16 -6.48 1.37
CA LEU A 271 -4.06 -6.07 0.29
C LEU A 271 -5.44 -5.72 0.82
N ARG A 272 -5.93 -6.46 1.82
CA ARG A 272 -7.23 -6.18 2.45
C ARG A 272 -7.29 -4.78 3.05
N LEU A 273 -6.27 -4.42 3.85
CA LEU A 273 -6.17 -3.07 4.41
C LEU A 273 -6.06 -2.00 3.32
N VAL A 274 -5.26 -2.25 2.27
CA VAL A 274 -5.13 -1.34 1.12
C VAL A 274 -6.46 -1.15 0.40
N THR A 275 -7.25 -2.21 0.21
CA THR A 275 -8.58 -2.11 -0.42
C THR A 275 -9.56 -1.35 0.45
N GLU A 276 -9.58 -1.62 1.76
CA GLU A 276 -10.44 -0.93 2.73
C GLU A 276 -10.15 0.58 2.73
N LEU A 277 -8.88 0.98 2.84
CA LEU A 277 -8.45 2.38 2.78
C LEU A 277 -8.76 3.04 1.42
N ALA A 278 -8.58 2.32 0.32
CA ALA A 278 -8.87 2.82 -1.02
C ALA A 278 -10.37 3.04 -1.27
N ASP A 279 -11.24 2.30 -0.60
CA ASP A 279 -12.70 2.47 -0.73
C ASP A 279 -13.21 3.60 0.17
N VAL A 280 -12.65 3.75 1.38
CA VAL A 280 -12.88 4.92 2.24
C VAL A 280 -12.46 6.20 1.53
N GLY A 281 -11.25 6.25 0.97
CA GLY A 281 -10.71 7.44 0.30
C GLY A 281 -11.40 7.80 -1.02
N ARG A 282 -12.09 6.85 -1.66
CA ARG A 282 -12.84 7.09 -2.91
C ARG A 282 -14.28 7.54 -2.69
N LYS A 283 -14.75 7.67 -1.44
CA LYS A 283 -16.16 7.95 -1.09
C LYS A 283 -17.14 7.08 -1.88
N ARG A 284 -16.79 5.81 -2.10
CA ARG A 284 -17.59 4.86 -2.89
C ARG A 284 -18.75 4.26 -2.09
N GLU A 285 -18.82 4.59 -0.82
CA GLU A 285 -19.73 3.99 0.13
C GLU A 285 -20.11 5.04 1.18
N ALA A 286 -21.41 5.11 1.50
CA ALA A 286 -21.93 5.91 2.60
C ALA A 286 -22.20 5.01 3.80
N VAL A 287 -21.84 5.49 5.00
CA VAL A 287 -22.13 4.80 6.26
C VAL A 287 -23.24 5.56 6.97
N LEU A 288 -24.34 4.88 7.28
CA LEU A 288 -25.57 5.50 7.74
C LEU A 288 -26.12 4.79 8.97
N ALA A 289 -26.77 5.56 9.83
CA ALA A 289 -27.52 5.04 10.97
C ALA A 289 -28.98 5.51 10.89
N THR A 290 -29.94 4.59 10.87
CA THR A 290 -31.37 4.92 10.81
C THR A 290 -32.10 4.37 12.02
N PHE A 291 -32.90 5.21 12.66
CA PHE A 291 -33.83 4.79 13.70
C PHE A 291 -35.07 4.23 13.02
N MET A 292 -35.31 2.94 13.22
CA MET A 292 -36.40 2.19 12.61
C MET A 292 -37.39 1.75 13.69
N PRO A 293 -38.70 1.98 13.51
CA PRO A 293 -39.73 1.50 14.44
C PRO A 293 -39.71 -0.03 14.56
N GLU A 294 -39.84 -0.54 15.78
CA GLU A 294 -39.88 -1.97 16.10
C GLU A 294 -41.28 -2.56 15.88
N GLU A 295 -41.76 -2.51 14.63
CA GLU A 295 -43.07 -3.04 14.21
C GLU A 295 -42.95 -3.97 13.00
N GLN A 296 -43.95 -4.84 12.82
CA GLN A 296 -43.96 -5.81 11.74
C GLN A 296 -43.95 -5.12 10.38
N GLY A 297 -42.99 -5.50 9.51
CA GLY A 297 -42.84 -4.93 8.17
C GLY A 297 -41.91 -3.72 8.08
N SER A 298 -41.41 -3.18 9.19
CA SER A 298 -40.47 -2.05 9.20
C SER A 298 -39.22 -2.31 8.37
N PHE A 299 -38.61 -3.48 8.52
CA PHE A 299 -37.41 -3.84 7.77
C PHE A 299 -37.67 -3.89 6.25
N LYS A 300 -38.82 -4.42 5.84
CA LYS A 300 -39.21 -4.45 4.42
C LYS A 300 -39.39 -3.04 3.87
N LYS A 301 -40.11 -2.18 4.60
CA LYS A 301 -40.30 -0.77 4.24
C LYS A 301 -38.97 -0.02 4.15
N PHE A 302 -38.06 -0.28 5.09
CA PHE A 302 -36.71 0.28 5.07
C PHE A 302 -35.95 -0.12 3.79
N CYS A 303 -35.92 -1.40 3.43
CA CYS A 303 -35.24 -1.88 2.23
C CYS A 303 -35.85 -1.27 0.94
N GLU A 304 -37.18 -1.11 0.89
CA GLU A 304 -37.86 -0.43 -0.21
C GLU A 304 -37.45 1.05 -0.33
N LEU A 305 -37.19 1.73 0.79
CA LEU A 305 -36.75 3.13 0.82
C LEU A 305 -35.28 3.34 0.44
N VAL A 306 -34.40 2.39 0.80
CA VAL A 306 -33.02 2.35 0.28
C VAL A 306 -33.07 2.27 -1.25
N GLY A 307 -33.97 1.46 -1.79
CA GLY A 307 -34.24 1.38 -3.22
C GLY A 307 -33.17 0.56 -3.95
N PRO A 308 -32.72 0.96 -5.15
CA PRO A 308 -31.82 0.16 -5.97
C PRO A 308 -30.35 0.21 -5.51
N MET A 309 -30.04 0.95 -4.45
CA MET A 309 -28.66 1.08 -3.97
C MET A 309 -28.21 -0.24 -3.34
N ASN A 310 -27.00 -0.67 -3.68
CA ASN A 310 -26.44 -1.91 -3.12
C ASN A 310 -26.09 -1.69 -1.65
N ILE A 311 -26.78 -2.40 -0.76
CA ILE A 311 -26.41 -2.49 0.66
C ILE A 311 -25.19 -3.38 0.77
N THR A 312 -24.06 -2.82 1.19
CA THR A 312 -22.79 -3.52 1.37
C THR A 312 -22.64 -4.09 2.78
N GLU A 313 -23.29 -3.45 3.76
CA GLU A 313 -23.27 -3.86 5.15
C GLU A 313 -24.62 -3.51 5.79
N PHE A 314 -25.15 -4.40 6.63
CA PHE A 314 -26.37 -4.17 7.38
C PHE A 314 -26.30 -4.81 8.75
N LYS A 315 -26.48 -4.00 9.79
CA LYS A 315 -26.41 -4.39 11.19
C LYS A 315 -27.62 -3.89 11.95
N TYR A 316 -28.28 -4.82 12.61
CA TYR A 316 -29.47 -4.59 13.38
C TYR A 316 -29.51 -5.58 14.54
N ARG A 317 -29.92 -5.09 15.71
CA ARG A 317 -30.18 -5.93 16.87
C ARG A 317 -31.53 -5.54 17.45
N TYR A 318 -32.42 -6.53 17.52
CA TYR A 318 -33.73 -6.38 18.16
C TYR A 318 -33.58 -6.03 19.65
N ASP A 319 -34.35 -5.05 20.12
CA ASP A 319 -34.45 -4.69 21.54
C ASP A 319 -35.91 -4.43 21.91
N SER A 320 -36.56 -5.43 22.52
CA SER A 320 -37.98 -5.39 22.89
C SER A 320 -38.36 -4.28 23.88
N ARG A 321 -37.37 -3.63 24.50
CA ARG A 321 -37.59 -2.53 25.46
C ARG A 321 -37.64 -1.16 24.79
N LYS A 322 -37.31 -1.08 23.50
CA LYS A 322 -37.26 0.18 22.75
C LYS A 322 -38.37 0.22 21.71
N ALA A 323 -38.98 1.39 21.55
CA ALA A 323 -39.94 1.64 20.47
C ALA A 323 -39.26 1.75 19.09
N GLU A 324 -37.96 2.10 19.08
CA GLU A 324 -37.15 2.24 17.89
C GLU A 324 -35.82 1.50 18.05
N ALA A 325 -35.40 0.82 17.00
CA ALA A 325 -34.08 0.21 16.90
C ALA A 325 -33.16 1.03 16.01
N LEU A 326 -31.87 1.02 16.36
CA LEU A 326 -30.85 1.62 15.53
C LEU A 326 -30.35 0.58 14.52
N VAL A 327 -30.51 0.91 13.24
CA VAL A 327 -29.98 0.17 12.12
C VAL A 327 -28.72 0.87 11.63
N LEU A 328 -27.59 0.18 11.63
CA LEU A 328 -26.35 0.66 11.03
C LEU A 328 -26.14 -0.06 9.71
N TYR A 329 -25.91 0.68 8.63
CA TYR A 329 -25.78 0.09 7.30
C TYR A 329 -24.89 0.93 6.40
N SER A 330 -24.35 0.29 5.37
CA SER A 330 -23.53 0.92 4.36
C SER A 330 -24.14 0.70 2.99
N VAL A 331 -24.10 1.72 2.14
CA VAL A 331 -24.61 1.67 0.76
C VAL A 331 -23.56 2.10 -0.24
N GLY A 332 -23.47 1.39 -1.36
CA GLY A 332 -22.62 1.77 -2.49
C GLY A 332 -23.11 3.06 -3.15
N LEU A 333 -22.20 4.00 -3.38
CA LEU A 333 -22.47 5.27 -4.06
C LEU A 333 -21.96 5.21 -5.50
N HIS A 334 -22.85 5.47 -6.47
CA HIS A 334 -22.45 5.69 -7.86
C HIS A 334 -22.41 7.19 -8.20
N THR A 335 -23.29 8.00 -7.61
CA THR A 335 -23.26 9.46 -7.69
C THR A 335 -23.61 10.13 -6.36
N VAL A 336 -23.14 11.36 -6.14
CA VAL A 336 -23.42 12.13 -4.90
C VAL A 336 -24.92 12.39 -4.71
N GLY A 337 -25.67 12.57 -5.81
CA GLY A 337 -27.11 12.84 -5.76
C GLY A 337 -27.98 11.64 -5.36
N GLU A 338 -27.47 10.41 -5.49
CA GLU A 338 -28.21 9.21 -5.06
C GLU A 338 -28.38 9.15 -3.54
N LEU A 339 -27.35 9.55 -2.79
CA LEU A 339 -27.38 9.56 -1.33
C LEU A 339 -28.41 10.58 -0.81
N GLU A 340 -28.36 11.80 -1.34
CA GLU A 340 -29.32 12.86 -0.98
C GLU A 340 -30.75 12.41 -1.28
N ALA A 341 -30.99 11.85 -2.47
CA ALA A 341 -32.32 11.35 -2.84
C ALA A 341 -32.80 10.21 -1.92
N MET A 342 -31.90 9.34 -1.46
CA MET A 342 -32.24 8.28 -0.51
C MET A 342 -32.57 8.85 0.87
N MET A 343 -31.75 9.78 1.37
CA MET A 343 -31.99 10.45 2.64
C MET A 343 -33.32 11.21 2.64
N ASP A 344 -33.68 11.84 1.50
CA ASP A 344 -34.97 12.51 1.33
C ASP A 344 -36.14 11.52 1.37
N ARG A 345 -36.01 10.32 0.78
CA ARG A 345 -37.03 9.25 0.89
C ARG A 345 -37.20 8.79 2.33
N MET A 346 -36.10 8.58 3.05
CA MET A 346 -36.11 8.18 4.46
C MET A 346 -36.80 9.24 5.32
N LYS A 347 -36.42 10.51 5.15
CA LYS A 347 -36.98 11.65 5.86
C LYS A 347 -38.47 11.85 5.56
N SER A 348 -38.88 11.72 4.30
CA SER A 348 -40.29 11.79 3.88
C SER A 348 -41.14 10.68 4.50
N SER A 349 -40.50 9.56 4.85
CA SER A 349 -41.13 8.42 5.52
C SER A 349 -41.02 8.48 7.04
N GLN A 350 -40.61 9.63 7.59
CA GLN A 350 -40.41 9.89 9.03
C GLN A 350 -39.33 9.01 9.69
N LEU A 351 -38.45 8.39 8.91
CA LEU A 351 -37.28 7.69 9.43
C LEU A 351 -36.16 8.69 9.69
N LYS A 352 -35.68 8.72 10.93
CA LYS A 352 -34.53 9.55 11.30
C LYS A 352 -33.26 8.85 10.86
N THR A 353 -32.61 9.40 9.84
CA THR A 353 -31.34 8.89 9.31
C THR A 353 -30.21 9.88 9.58
N ILE A 354 -29.09 9.38 10.09
CA ILE A 354 -27.86 10.12 10.35
C ILE A 354 -26.80 9.64 9.35
N ASP A 355 -26.18 10.60 8.68
CA ASP A 355 -25.02 10.35 7.83
C ASP A 355 -23.74 10.34 8.67
N LEU A 356 -23.07 9.19 8.71
CA LEU A 356 -21.81 8.97 9.40
C LEU A 356 -20.64 8.81 8.42
N THR A 357 -20.84 9.14 7.14
CA THR A 357 -19.84 8.96 6.08
C THR A 357 -18.57 9.76 6.35
N GLU A 358 -18.63 10.91 7.01
CA GLU A 358 -17.43 11.69 7.38
C GLU A 358 -16.97 11.42 8.83
N ASN A 359 -17.47 10.36 9.48
CA ASN A 359 -17.07 9.97 10.83
C ASN A 359 -16.09 8.80 10.79
N ASP A 360 -14.80 9.09 10.97
CA ASP A 360 -13.72 8.10 10.93
C ASP A 360 -13.89 6.98 11.98
N LEU A 361 -14.34 7.31 13.20
CA LEU A 361 -14.59 6.30 14.24
C LEU A 361 -15.69 5.31 13.84
N ALA A 362 -16.74 5.78 13.17
CA ALA A 362 -17.82 4.92 12.70
C ALA A 362 -17.32 3.97 11.60
N LYS A 363 -16.52 4.48 10.66
CA LYS A 363 -15.93 3.69 9.57
C LYS A 363 -14.95 2.64 10.07
N ASP A 364 -14.09 2.99 11.01
CA ASP A 364 -13.01 2.12 11.47
C ASP A 364 -13.49 1.11 12.52
N HIS A 365 -14.33 1.53 13.47
CA HIS A 365 -14.71 0.65 14.59
C HIS A 365 -16.07 -0.01 14.41
N LEU A 366 -17.11 0.73 13.99
CA LEU A 366 -18.45 0.15 13.94
C LEU A 366 -18.58 -0.91 12.84
N ARG A 367 -17.78 -0.81 11.76
CA ARG A 367 -17.68 -1.82 10.69
C ARG A 367 -17.20 -3.18 11.18
N HIS A 368 -16.31 -3.23 12.16
CA HIS A 368 -15.79 -4.51 12.67
C HIS A 368 -16.58 -5.06 13.86
N LEU A 369 -17.53 -4.30 14.41
CA LEU A 369 -18.42 -4.78 15.46
C LEU A 369 -19.51 -5.70 14.89
N GLY A 370 -19.40 -7.01 15.15
CA GLY A 370 -20.42 -7.99 14.79
C GLY A 370 -20.21 -8.72 13.45
N GLU A 371 -19.03 -8.62 12.84
CA GLU A 371 -18.70 -9.45 11.67
C GLU A 371 -18.53 -10.92 12.07
N THR A 372 -19.33 -11.77 11.46
CA THR A 372 -19.10 -13.21 11.35
C THR A 372 -19.01 -13.50 9.85
N GLY A 373 -18.05 -14.31 9.38
CA GLY A 373 -17.75 -14.52 7.95
C GLY A 373 -18.85 -15.18 7.08
N ALA A 374 -20.12 -15.02 7.43
CA ALA A 374 -21.30 -15.41 6.65
C ALA A 374 -21.83 -14.19 5.87
N ASN A 375 -22.45 -14.43 4.70
CA ASN A 375 -23.06 -13.36 3.88
C ASN A 375 -24.19 -12.64 4.62
N VAL A 376 -24.99 -13.37 5.39
CA VAL A 376 -26.04 -12.84 6.27
C VAL A 376 -26.15 -13.75 7.50
N LEU A 377 -26.16 -13.17 8.71
CA LEU A 377 -26.49 -13.88 9.94
C LEU A 377 -27.73 -13.24 10.56
N VAL A 378 -28.79 -14.03 10.77
CA VAL A 378 -30.06 -13.55 11.36
C VAL A 378 -30.39 -14.37 12.60
N GLY A 379 -30.66 -13.68 13.72
CA GLY A 379 -31.24 -14.28 14.91
C GLY A 379 -32.75 -14.11 14.89
N ILE A 380 -33.51 -15.21 14.91
CA ILE A 380 -34.97 -15.20 14.97
C ILE A 380 -35.40 -16.08 16.15
N GLN A 381 -36.35 -15.59 16.95
CA GLN A 381 -36.98 -16.38 17.99
C GLN A 381 -38.17 -17.13 17.40
N ILE A 382 -38.07 -18.45 17.34
CA ILE A 382 -39.11 -19.32 16.76
C ILE A 382 -39.56 -20.30 17.85
N PRO A 383 -40.86 -20.37 18.18
CA PRO A 383 -41.39 -21.41 19.06
C PRO A 383 -41.13 -22.80 18.48
N ASN A 384 -40.83 -23.79 19.34
CA ASN A 384 -40.53 -25.15 18.88
C ASN A 384 -41.66 -25.77 18.02
N ALA A 385 -42.91 -25.37 18.27
CA ALA A 385 -44.07 -25.85 17.52
C ALA A 385 -44.11 -25.34 16.05
N ASP A 386 -43.45 -24.22 15.77
CA ASP A 386 -43.53 -23.51 14.48
C ASP A 386 -42.26 -23.71 13.63
N MET A 387 -41.30 -24.51 14.13
CA MET A 387 -40.00 -24.74 13.47
C MET A 387 -40.13 -25.41 12.09
N ASP A 388 -41.12 -26.29 11.92
CA ASP A 388 -41.34 -26.97 10.64
C ASP A 388 -41.94 -26.02 9.61
N GLU A 389 -42.91 -25.19 10.00
CA GLU A 389 -43.46 -24.12 9.15
C GLU A 389 -42.37 -23.10 8.75
N PHE A 390 -41.51 -22.72 9.70
CA PHE A 390 -40.36 -21.86 9.40
C PHE A 390 -39.44 -22.48 8.34
N ARG A 391 -39.11 -23.76 8.46
CA ARG A 391 -38.23 -24.46 7.50
C ARG A 391 -38.86 -24.51 6.12
N ASP A 392 -40.15 -24.82 6.03
CA ASP A 392 -40.87 -24.85 4.76
C ASP A 392 -40.89 -23.47 4.09
N CYS A 393 -41.15 -22.42 4.87
CA CYS A 393 -41.07 -21.04 4.40
C CYS A 393 -39.65 -20.69 3.94
N ALA A 394 -38.61 -20.96 4.75
CA ALA A 394 -37.22 -20.68 4.42
C ALA A 394 -36.77 -21.40 3.14
N ASN A 395 -37.14 -22.66 2.98
CA ASN A 395 -36.88 -23.46 1.78
C ASN A 395 -37.57 -22.87 0.54
N SER A 396 -38.77 -22.28 0.71
CA SER A 396 -39.52 -21.68 -0.40
C SER A 396 -38.90 -20.38 -0.95
N VAL A 397 -38.10 -19.67 -0.15
CA VAL A 397 -37.43 -18.42 -0.56
C VAL A 397 -36.25 -18.70 -1.51
N GLY A 398 -35.74 -19.95 -1.53
CA GLY A 398 -34.73 -20.39 -2.49
C GLY A 398 -33.28 -20.02 -2.17
N PHE A 399 -33.00 -19.58 -0.93
CA PHE A 399 -31.63 -19.33 -0.45
C PHE A 399 -31.11 -20.51 0.38
N GLU A 400 -29.83 -20.85 0.22
CA GLU A 400 -29.16 -21.80 1.12
C GLU A 400 -29.02 -21.19 2.52
N TYR A 401 -29.36 -21.96 3.56
CA TYR A 401 -29.18 -21.54 4.95
C TYR A 401 -28.68 -22.69 5.84
N ALA A 402 -28.04 -22.34 6.95
CA ALA A 402 -27.61 -23.25 8.00
C ALA A 402 -28.10 -22.75 9.37
N LEU A 403 -28.51 -23.67 10.25
CA LEU A 403 -28.97 -23.35 11.60
C LEU A 403 -27.78 -23.31 12.58
N GLU A 404 -27.44 -22.12 13.07
CA GLU A 404 -26.28 -21.89 13.97
C GLU A 404 -26.63 -21.88 15.47
N MET A 405 -27.73 -22.55 15.88
CA MET A 405 -28.28 -22.48 17.25
C MET A 405 -27.34 -23.02 18.35
N THR A 406 -26.36 -23.84 17.98
CA THR A 406 -25.37 -24.45 18.91
C THR A 406 -23.99 -23.79 18.82
N ASN A 407 -23.86 -22.71 18.04
CA ASN A 407 -22.59 -22.04 17.84
C ASN A 407 -22.05 -21.45 19.15
N LYS A 408 -20.87 -21.91 19.55
CA LYS A 408 -20.23 -21.48 20.81
C LYS A 408 -19.89 -19.99 20.81
N ALA A 409 -19.49 -19.42 19.68
CA ALA A 409 -19.18 -18.00 19.57
C ALA A 409 -20.44 -17.14 19.73
N TYR A 410 -21.56 -17.56 19.11
CA TYR A 410 -22.85 -16.88 19.26
C TYR A 410 -23.31 -16.84 20.73
N ARG A 411 -23.23 -17.98 21.45
CA ARG A 411 -23.61 -18.05 22.87
C ARG A 411 -22.72 -17.22 23.79
N LEU A 412 -21.45 -17.03 23.44
CA LEU A 412 -20.50 -16.26 24.25
C LEU A 412 -20.58 -14.75 24.02
N LEU A 413 -20.92 -14.31 22.80
CA LEU A 413 -20.79 -12.90 22.39
C LEU A 413 -22.14 -12.20 22.16
N MET A 414 -23.21 -12.94 21.86
CA MET A 414 -24.46 -12.36 21.33
C MET A 414 -25.72 -12.68 22.15
N GLN A 415 -25.66 -13.61 23.13
CA GLN A 415 -26.68 -13.74 24.18
C GLN A 415 -26.55 -12.59 25.18
#